data_AF-Q4T9T9-F1
#
_entry.id   AF-Q4T9T9-F1
#
_cell.length_a   1.000
_cell.length_b   1.000
_cell.length_c   1.000
_cell.angle_alpha   90.00
_cell.angle_beta   90.00
_cell.angle_gamma   90.00
#
_symmetry.space_group_name_H-M   'P 1'
#
loop_
_entity.id
_entity.type
_entity.pdbx_description
1 polymer ?
#
loop_
_entity_poly.entity_id
_entity_poly.type
_entity_poly.pdbx_seq_one_letter_code
_entity_poly.pdbx_strand_id
1 'polypeptide(L)' 'MMIPARGGSDGVRGSVLLVLCLLAAALGAALAKDTAFVEVVLFESSPNGDYTTYTTGLQGRFSKAGATISAEGEIVQVG' A
#
# COMPACT_ATOMS: atom_id res chain seq x y z
N MET A 1 26.97 -45.06 26.21
CA MET A 1 26.09 -43.96 26.65
C MET A 1 25.69 -43.16 25.43
N MET A 2 24.39 -42.87 25.28
CA MET A 2 23.69 -42.63 24.01
C MET A 2 24.01 -41.26 23.37
N ILE A 3 24.27 -41.26 22.06
CA ILE A 3 24.33 -40.06 21.21
C ILE A 3 22.89 -39.77 20.75
N PRO A 4 22.32 -38.57 20.98
CA PRO A 4 20.99 -38.28 20.43
C PRO A 4 21.12 -38.03 18.92
N ALA A 5 20.33 -38.77 18.15
CA ALA A 5 20.14 -38.53 16.73
C ALA A 5 19.43 -37.17 16.56
N ARG A 6 20.12 -36.21 15.95
CA ARG A 6 19.58 -34.91 15.55
C ARG A 6 18.55 -35.15 14.44
N GLY A 7 17.28 -35.18 14.80
CA GLY A 7 16.16 -35.35 13.86
C GLY A 7 16.08 -34.19 12.87
N GLY A 8 16.31 -34.47 11.59
CA GLY A 8 16.31 -33.51 10.48
C GLY A 8 14.94 -32.94 10.08
N SER A 9 14.01 -32.73 11.02
CA SER A 9 12.66 -32.20 10.76
C SER A 9 12.54 -30.69 10.94
N ASP A 10 13.48 -30.04 11.62
CA ASP A 10 13.39 -28.59 11.92
C ASP A 10 13.71 -27.73 10.69
N GLY A 11 14.64 -28.17 9.84
CA GLY A 11 15.03 -27.43 8.63
C GLY A 11 13.94 -27.39 7.56
N VAL A 12 13.19 -28.47 7.38
CA VAL A 12 12.08 -28.54 6.40
C VAL A 12 10.92 -27.67 6.85
N ARG A 13 10.52 -27.75 8.13
CA ARG A 13 9.47 -26.89 8.69
C ARG A 13 9.86 -25.42 8.63
N GLY A 14 11.11 -25.10 9.00
CA GLY A 14 11.64 -23.74 8.89
C GLY A 14 11.64 -23.21 7.46
N SER A 15 12.03 -24.03 6.48
CA SER A 15 12.03 -23.65 5.07
C SER A 15 10.63 -23.42 4.51
N VAL A 16 9.66 -24.28 4.86
CA VAL A 16 8.25 -24.13 4.46
C VAL A 16 7.65 -22.85 5.05
N LEU A 17 7.90 -22.57 6.34
CA LEU A 17 7.49 -21.32 6.98
C LEU A 17 8.09 -20.09 6.28
N LEU A 18 9.37 -20.14 5.92
CA LEU A 18 10.05 -19.06 5.21
C LEU A 18 9.42 -18.79 3.84
N VAL A 19 9.15 -19.84 3.06
CA VAL A 19 8.47 -19.72 1.77
C VAL A 19 7.07 -19.13 1.93
N LEU A 20 6.32 -19.56 2.94
CA LEU A 20 4.97 -19.04 3.21
C LEU A 20 5.00 -17.55 3.58
N CYS A 21 5.98 -17.14 4.41
CA CYS A 21 6.19 -15.73 4.77
C CYS A 21 6.56 -14.88 3.55
N LEU A 22 7.45 -15.37 2.68
CA LEU A 22 7.82 -14.66 1.44
C LEU A 22 6.63 -14.53 0.49
N LEU A 23 5.81 -15.57 0.36
CA LEU A 23 4.62 -15.53 -0.47
C LEU A 23 3.59 -14.53 0.07
N ALA A 24 3.36 -14.52 1.39
CA ALA A 24 2.47 -13.56 2.04
C ALA A 24 2.97 -12.11 1.87
N ALA A 25 4.27 -11.87 2.02
CA ALA A 25 4.87 -10.55 1.81
C ALA A 25 4.75 -10.10 0.34
N ALA A 26 4.98 -11.00 -0.62
CA ALA A 26 4.85 -10.71 -2.04
C ALA A 26 3.39 -10.39 -2.43
N LEU A 27 2.42 -11.12 -1.89
CA LEU A 27 0.99 -10.83 -2.08
C LEU A 27 0.59 -9.48 -1.46
N GLY A 28 1.06 -9.19 -0.25
CA GLY A 28 0.82 -7.91 0.43
C GLY A 28 1.40 -6.73 -0.36
N ALA A 29 2.63 -6.87 -0.87
CA ALA A 29 3.26 -5.87 -1.72
C ALA A 29 2.54 -5.67 -3.06
N ALA A 30 2.02 -6.76 -3.65
CA ALA A 30 1.22 -6.68 -4.88
C ALA A 30 -0.12 -5.97 -4.65
N LEU A 31 -0.79 -6.23 -3.52
CA LEU A 31 -2.04 -5.56 -3.16
C LEU A 31 -1.82 -4.06 -2.87
N ALA A 32 -0.73 -3.71 -2.18
CA ALA A 32 -0.40 -2.32 -1.86
C ALA A 32 -0.15 -1.45 -3.11
N LYS A 33 0.35 -2.03 -4.20
CA LYS A 33 0.60 -1.32 -5.46
C LYS A 33 -0.67 -0.80 -6.14
N ASP A 34 -1.81 -1.42 -5.85
CA ASP A 34 -3.07 -1.06 -6.50
C ASP A 34 -3.89 -0.05 -5.69
N THR A 35 -3.50 0.26 -4.45
CA THR A 35 -4.21 1.24 -3.60
C THR A 35 -3.85 2.66 -4.02
N ALA A 36 -4.86 3.49 -4.28
CA ALA A 36 -4.70 4.92 -4.51
C ALA A 36 -5.17 5.69 -3.28
N PHE A 37 -4.34 6.59 -2.77
CA PHE A 37 -4.74 7.57 -1.77
C PHE A 37 -5.18 8.85 -2.49
N VAL A 38 -6.32 9.39 -2.08
CA VAL A 38 -6.88 10.61 -2.66
C VAL A 38 -7.09 11.61 -1.55
N GLU A 39 -6.44 12.76 -1.64
CA GLU A 39 -6.66 13.88 -0.73
C GLU A 39 -7.43 14.96 -1.47
N VAL A 40 -8.63 15.26 -0.98
CA VAL A 40 -9.44 16.37 -1.49
C VAL A 40 -9.18 17.58 -0.63
N VAL A 41 -8.70 18.65 -1.25
CA VAL A 41 -8.34 19.90 -0.57
C VAL A 41 -9.36 20.97 -0.93
N LEU A 42 -10.15 21.39 0.04
CA LEU A 42 -10.93 22.62 -0.04
C LEU A 42 -10.05 23.76 0.48
N PHE A 43 -10.09 24.93 -0.16
CA PHE A 43 -9.31 26.08 0.26
C PHE A 43 -10.12 27.38 0.25
N GLU A 44 -9.81 28.25 1.19
CA GLU A 44 -10.33 29.61 1.29
C GLU A 44 -9.15 30.60 1.30
N SER A 45 -9.16 31.60 0.41
CA SER A 45 -8.15 32.65 0.37
C SER A 45 -8.49 33.79 1.33
N SER A 46 -7.53 34.26 2.11
CA SER A 46 -7.70 35.45 2.95
C SER A 46 -7.21 36.73 2.24
N PRO A 47 -7.66 37.92 2.68
CA PRO A 47 -7.29 39.19 2.04
C PRO A 47 -5.79 39.51 2.05
N ASN A 48 -5.03 38.87 2.94
CA ASN A 48 -3.57 38.98 3.03
C ASN A 48 -2.85 38.02 2.05
N GLY A 49 -3.58 37.20 1.28
CA GLY A 49 -3.03 36.27 0.30
C GLY A 49 -2.71 34.88 0.85
N ASP A 50 -2.98 34.62 2.14
CA ASP A 50 -2.83 33.27 2.71
C ASP A 50 -4.02 32.38 2.31
N TYR A 51 -3.84 31.07 2.49
CA TYR A 51 -4.87 30.07 2.26
C TYR A 51 -5.13 29.28 3.55
N THR A 52 -6.41 29.14 3.90
CA THR A 52 -6.87 28.13 4.86
C THR A 52 -7.30 26.90 4.08
N THR A 53 -6.82 25.72 4.46
CA THR A 53 -7.13 24.46 3.76
C THR A 53 -7.84 23.48 4.68
N TYR A 54 -8.75 22.71 4.09
CA TYR A 54 -9.49 21.63 4.73
C TYR A 54 -9.33 20.36 3.90
N THR A 55 -8.55 19.41 4.40
CA THR A 55 -8.19 18.19 3.68
C THR A 55 -9.03 17.00 4.14
N THR A 56 -9.64 16.30 3.18
CA THR A 56 -10.33 15.04 3.42
C THR A 56 -9.60 13.90 2.70
N GLY A 57 -9.22 12.86 3.45
CA GLY A 57 -8.56 11.67 2.90
C GLY A 57 -9.55 10.58 2.49
N LEU A 58 -9.31 9.98 1.33
CA LEU A 58 -10.10 8.90 0.74
C LEU A 58 -9.16 7.82 0.18
N GLN A 59 -9.69 6.62 -0.02
CA GLN A 59 -8.96 5.52 -0.66
C GLN A 59 -9.75 4.97 -1.84
N GLY A 60 -9.01 4.66 -2.90
CA GLY A 60 -9.52 4.00 -4.10
C GLY A 60 -8.51 2.99 -4.63
N ARG A 61 -8.64 2.63 -5.89
CA ARG A 61 -7.71 1.73 -6.58
C ARG A 61 -7.29 2.30 -7.93
N PHE A 62 -6.03 2.10 -8.29
CA PHE A 62 -5.57 2.35 -9.65
C PHE A 62 -6.19 1.33 -10.61
N SER A 63 -6.77 1.83 -11.70
CA SER A 63 -7.23 0.97 -12.80
C SER A 63 -6.03 0.44 -13.58
N LYS A 64 -6.12 -0.82 -14.05
CA LYS A 64 -5.10 -1.41 -14.94
C LYS A 64 -5.09 -0.81 -16.35
N ALA A 65 -6.12 -0.04 -16.72
CA ALA A 65 -6.22 0.62 -18.02
C ALA A 65 -5.36 1.90 -18.12
N GLY A 66 -4.88 2.43 -17.00
CA GLY A 66 -4.08 3.66 -16.93
C GLY A 66 -2.72 3.45 -16.25
N ALA A 67 -1.95 4.53 -16.16
CA ALA A 67 -0.68 4.52 -15.44
C ALA A 67 -0.89 4.56 -13.91
N THR A 68 -0.10 3.77 -13.18
CA THR A 68 -0.03 3.80 -11.70
C THR A 68 0.97 4.87 -11.27
N ILE A 69 0.58 6.14 -11.40
CA ILE A 69 1.38 7.31 -11.03
C ILE A 69 0.55 8.28 -10.19
N SER A 70 1.23 9.13 -9.43
CA SER A 70 0.59 10.25 -8.74
C SER A 70 0.10 11.31 -9.74
N ALA A 71 -0.95 12.02 -9.36
CA ALA A 71 -1.47 13.17 -10.09
C ALA A 71 -2.08 14.18 -9.11
N GLU A 72 -2.04 15.46 -9.48
CA GLU A 72 -2.62 16.58 -8.74
C GLU A 72 -3.27 17.55 -9.72
N GLY A 73 -4.31 18.26 -9.28
CA GLY A 73 -5.03 19.22 -10.12
C GLY A 73 -6.38 19.63 -9.54
N GLU A 74 -7.02 20.61 -10.18
CA GLU A 74 -8.38 21.01 -9.87
C GLU A 74 -9.38 19.90 -10.24
N ILE A 75 -10.33 19.63 -9.35
CA ILE A 75 -11.34 18.59 -9.56
C ILE A 75 -12.46 19.17 -10.44
N VAL A 76 -12.65 18.58 -11.62
CA VAL A 76 -13.75 18.91 -12.55
C VAL A 76 -14.66 17.70 -12.73
N GLN A 77 -15.94 17.84 -12.41
CA GLN A 77 -16.94 16.80 -12.66
C GLN A 77 -17.41 16.86 -14.11
N VAL A 78 -17.20 15.78 -14.86
CA VAL A 78 -17.67 15.61 -16.24
C VAL A 78 -18.73 14.51 -16.25
N GLY A 79 -19.92 14.82 -16.76
CA GLY A 79 -21.08 13.91 -16.77
C GLY A 79 -21.86 13.98 -18.07
#